data_AF-A0A431VIA8-F1
#
_entry.id   AF-A0A431VIA8-F1
#
_cell.length_a   1.000
_cell.length_b   1.000
_cell.length_c   1.000
_cell.angle_alpha   90.00
_cell.angle_beta   90.00
_cell.angle_gamma   90.00
#
_symmetry.space_group_name_H-M   'P 1'
#
loop_
_entity.id
_entity.type
_entity.pdbx_description
1 polymer ?
#
loop_
_entity_poly.entity_id
_entity_poly.type
_entity_poly.pdbx_seq_one_letter_code
_entity_poly.pdbx_strand_id
1 'polypeptide(L)'
;MGIEEAIGVTYEALIVIIKITFPTLAITTALAAGLTIFQSVTNINESSIQQDLKIFATLAILFVTGPAIFIALRDYTLVIFERIAMLQ
;
A
#
# COMPACT_ATOMS: atom_id res chain seq x y z
N MET A 1 -3.12 26.09 14.10
CA MET A 1 -2.04 25.20 13.65
C MET A 1 -0.89 26.05 13.14
N GLY A 2 0.31 25.88 13.72
CA GLY A 2 1.54 26.42 13.14
C GLY A 2 1.96 25.66 11.88
N ILE A 3 2.92 26.20 11.13
CA ILE A 3 3.45 25.56 9.90
C ILE A 3 4.14 24.23 10.24
N GLU A 4 4.84 24.19 11.36
CA GLU A 4 5.56 23.01 11.87
C GLU A 4 4.60 21.85 12.16
N GLU A 5 3.43 22.18 12.69
CA GLU A 5 2.40 21.21 13.06
C GLU A 5 1.70 20.63 11.82
N ALA A 6 1.46 21.47 10.80
CA ALA A 6 0.96 21.02 9.50
C ALA A 6 1.96 20.07 8.79
N ILE A 7 3.26 20.36 8.88
CA ILE A 7 4.32 19.48 8.37
C ILE A 7 4.32 18.15 9.13
N GLY A 8 4.22 18.18 10.47
CA GLY A 8 4.18 16.97 11.29
C GLY A 8 3.01 16.05 10.95
N VAL A 9 1.80 16.62 10.83
CA VAL A 9 0.60 15.87 10.41
C VAL A 9 0.77 15.26 9.02
N THR A 10 1.33 16.02 8.08
CA THR A 10 1.56 15.53 6.71
C THR A 10 2.58 14.39 6.67
N TYR A 11 3.65 14.48 7.47
CA TYR A 11 4.63 13.40 7.59
C TYR A 11 4.00 12.11 8.12
N GLU A 12 3.19 12.19 9.18
CA GLU A 12 2.47 11.04 9.72
C GLU A 12 1.53 10.41 8.67
N ALA A 13 0.82 11.24 7.90
CA ALA A 13 -0.02 10.78 6.80
C ALA A 13 0.77 9.97 5.76
N LEU A 14 1.95 10.48 5.35
CA LEU A 14 2.81 9.81 4.38
C LEU A 14 3.32 8.46 4.92
N ILE A 15 3.67 8.38 6.20
CA ILE A 15 4.07 7.12 6.83
C ILE A 15 2.92 6.10 6.82
N VAL A 16 1.69 6.52 7.09
CA VAL A 16 0.51 5.64 7.02
C VAL A 16 0.28 5.14 5.58
N ILE A 17 0.39 6.03 4.59
CA ILE A 17 0.29 5.68 3.16
C ILE A 17 1.35 4.64 2.78
N ILE A 18 2.61 4.85 3.19
CA ILE A 18 3.70 3.91 2.92
C ILE A 18 3.42 2.55 3.57
N LYS A 19 3.01 2.53 4.85
CA LYS A 19 2.68 1.27 5.55
C LYS A 19 1.57 0.48 4.86
N ILE A 20 0.57 1.15 4.31
CA ILE A 20 -0.57 0.54 3.62
C ILE A 20 -0.17 0.04 2.21
N THR A 21 0.58 0.85 1.46
CA THR A 21 0.85 0.58 0.03
C THR A 21 2.05 -0.33 -0.19
N PHE A 22 3.09 -0.23 0.66
CA PHE A 22 4.35 -0.92 0.45
C PHE A 22 4.24 -2.44 0.42
N PRO A 23 3.49 -3.13 1.32
CA PRO A 23 3.38 -4.59 1.29
C PRO A 23 2.80 -5.10 -0.03
N THR A 24 1.74 -4.46 -0.51
CA THR A 24 1.08 -4.83 -1.77
C THR A 24 2.01 -4.61 -2.96
N LEU A 25 2.69 -3.46 -3.02
CA LEU A 25 3.64 -3.16 -4.10
C LEU A 25 4.84 -4.12 -4.08
N ALA A 26 5.42 -4.40 -2.91
CA ALA A 26 6.57 -5.28 -2.79
C ALA A 26 6.25 -6.71 -3.27
N ILE A 27 5.13 -7.27 -2.82
CA ILE A 27 4.75 -8.64 -3.18
C ILE A 27 4.37 -8.74 -4.66
N THR A 28 3.53 -7.83 -5.16
CA THR A 28 3.12 -7.84 -6.57
C THR A 28 4.31 -7.63 -7.52
N THR A 29 5.26 -6.77 -7.14
CA THR A 29 6.50 -6.55 -7.89
C THR A 29 7.38 -7.80 -7.88
N ALA A 30 7.57 -8.45 -6.73
CA ALA A 30 8.37 -9.67 -6.63
C ALA A 30 7.77 -10.81 -7.47
N LEU A 31 6.45 -10.99 -7.43
CA LEU A 31 5.75 -12.00 -8.24
C LEU A 31 5.86 -11.72 -9.74
N ALA A 32 5.65 -10.46 -10.15
CA ALA A 32 5.78 -10.06 -11.54
C ALA A 32 7.21 -10.26 -12.05
N ALA A 33 8.22 -9.87 -11.26
CA ALA A 33 9.63 -10.07 -11.62
C ALA A 33 9.98 -11.55 -11.78
N GLY A 34 9.51 -12.41 -10.86
CA GLY A 34 9.69 -13.86 -10.96
C GLY A 34 9.06 -14.44 -12.23
N LEU A 35 7.84 -14.03 -12.56
CA LEU A 35 7.16 -14.45 -13.79
C LEU A 35 7.91 -13.97 -15.04
N THR A 36 8.42 -12.74 -15.05
CA THR A 36 9.20 -12.20 -16.19
C THR A 36 10.46 -13.04 -16.42
N ILE A 37 11.16 -13.45 -15.36
CA ILE A 37 12.33 -14.34 -15.49
C ILE A 37 11.91 -15.69 -16.07
N PHE A 38 10.83 -16.29 -15.56
CA PHE A 38 10.31 -17.57 -16.06
C PHE A 38 9.97 -17.51 -17.55
N GLN A 39 9.21 -16.49 -17.95
CA GLN A 39 8.82 -16.23 -19.34
C GLN A 39 10.04 -16.06 -20.26
N SER A 40 11.07 -15.36 -19.79
CA SER A 40 12.33 -15.17 -20.53
C SER A 40 13.06 -16.50 -20.77
N VAL A 41 13.15 -17.37 -19.74
CA VAL A 41 13.82 -18.67 -19.86
C VAL A 41 13.07 -19.61 -20.81
N THR A 42 11.74 -19.59 -20.80
CA THR A 42 10.91 -20.45 -21.65
C THR A 42 10.62 -19.86 -23.04
N ASN A 43 11.08 -18.64 -23.33
CA ASN A 43 10.73 -17.88 -24.54
C ASN A 43 9.21 -17.69 -24.73
N ILE A 44 8.44 -17.67 -23.64
CA ILE A 44 6.99 -17.40 -23.67
C ILE A 44 6.82 -15.90 -23.42
N ASN A 45 6.48 -15.13 -24.46
CA ASN A 45 6.22 -13.69 -24.33
C ASN A 45 4.72 -13.40 -24.43
N GLU A 46 3.99 -13.78 -23.40
CA GLU A 46 2.54 -13.63 -23.33
C GLU A 46 2.21 -12.61 -22.23
N SER A 47 1.62 -11.48 -22.66
CA SER A 47 1.38 -10.32 -21.80
C SER A 47 0.15 -10.47 -20.90
N SER A 48 -0.82 -11.31 -21.28
CA SER A 48 -2.03 -11.51 -20.48
C SER A 48 -1.73 -12.26 -19.18
N ILE A 49 -0.84 -13.26 -19.19
CA ILE A 49 -0.40 -13.99 -17.99
C ILE A 49 0.20 -13.04 -16.96
N GLN A 50 0.99 -12.05 -17.39
CA GLN A 50 1.55 -11.04 -16.47
C GLN A 50 0.47 -10.15 -15.86
N GLN A 51 -0.51 -9.73 -16.66
CA GLN A 51 -1.61 -8.89 -16.19
C GLN A 51 -2.52 -9.65 -15.23
N ASP A 52 -2.93 -10.86 -15.60
CA ASP A 52 -3.81 -11.72 -14.80
C ASP A 52 -3.18 -12.07 -13.45
N LEU A 53 -1.88 -12.42 -13.44
CA LEU A 53 -1.16 -12.67 -12.20
C LEU A 53 -1.13 -11.44 -11.29
N LYS A 54 -0.86 -10.25 -11.84
CA LYS A 54 -0.84 -9.00 -11.06
C LYS A 54 -2.21 -8.70 -10.44
N ILE A 55 -3.29 -8.86 -11.19
CA ILE A 55 -4.66 -8.65 -10.69
C ILE A 55 -4.96 -9.63 -9.56
N PHE A 56 -4.74 -10.93 -9.78
CA PHE A 56 -5.02 -11.95 -8.79
C PHE A 56 -4.19 -11.75 -7.52
N ALA A 57 -2.88 -11.50 -7.66
CA ALA A 57 -2.00 -11.22 -6.54
C ALA A 57 -2.45 -9.98 -5.75
N THR A 58 -2.82 -8.89 -6.43
CA THR A 58 -3.29 -7.66 -5.78
C THR A 58 -4.55 -7.93 -4.97
N LEU A 59 -5.54 -8.63 -5.54
CA LEU A 59 -6.78 -8.98 -4.85
C LEU A 59 -6.52 -9.88 -3.63
N ALA A 60 -5.68 -10.90 -3.78
CA ALA A 60 -5.32 -11.80 -2.69
C ALA A 60 -4.63 -11.04 -1.54
N ILE A 61 -3.69 -10.16 -1.86
CA ILE A 61 -3.01 -9.35 -0.84
C ILE A 61 -3.98 -8.39 -0.17
N LEU A 62 -4.82 -7.68 -0.92
CA LEU A 62 -5.81 -6.77 -0.34
C LEU A 62 -6.80 -7.49 0.57
N PHE A 63 -7.17 -8.73 0.24
CA PHE A 63 -8.01 -9.55 1.11
C PHE A 63 -7.33 -9.87 2.44
N VAL A 64 -6.03 -10.22 2.40
CA VAL A 64 -5.24 -10.54 3.59
C VAL A 64 -4.90 -9.29 4.40
N THR A 65 -4.54 -8.18 3.75
CA THR A 65 -4.10 -6.93 4.39
C THR A 65 -5.23 -5.98 4.73
N GLY A 66 -6.43 -6.19 4.19
CA GLY A 66 -7.61 -5.34 4.40
C GLY A 66 -7.88 -4.95 5.87
N PRO A 67 -7.87 -5.91 6.83
CA PRO A 67 -8.02 -5.59 8.25
C PRO A 67 -6.93 -4.64 8.78
N ALA A 68 -5.67 -4.84 8.37
CA ALA A 68 -4.56 -3.99 8.79
C ALA A 68 -4.66 -2.58 8.20
N ILE A 69 -5.10 -2.46 6.93
CA ILE A 69 -5.36 -1.17 6.28
C ILE A 69 -6.44 -0.40 7.04
N PHE A 70 -7.54 -1.08 7.39
CA PHE A 70 -8.63 -0.47 8.14
C PHE A 70 -8.17 0.05 9.50
N ILE A 71 -7.41 -0.75 10.25
CA ILE A 71 -6.87 -0.36 11.56
C ILE A 71 -5.96 0.87 11.41
N ALA A 72 -5.02 0.85 10.46
CA ALA A 72 -4.09 1.97 10.24
C ALA A 72 -4.82 3.28 9.91
N LEU A 73 -5.85 3.22 9.06
CA LEU A 73 -6.66 4.39 8.70
C LEU A 73 -7.51 4.88 9.88
N ARG A 74 -8.15 3.97 10.61
CA ARG A 74 -8.94 4.30 11.79
C ARG A 74 -8.08 4.99 12.85
N ASP A 75 -6.93 4.42 13.17
CA ASP A 75 -6.05 4.94 14.22
C ASP A 75 -5.51 6.32 13.84
N TYR A 76 -5.07 6.50 12.58
CA TYR A 76 -4.68 7.82 12.08
C TYR A 76 -5.82 8.83 12.13
N THR A 77 -7.03 8.42 11.75
CA THR A 77 -8.22 9.28 11.79
C THR A 77 -8.50 9.76 13.22
N LEU A 78 -8.49 8.86 14.20
CA LEU A 78 -8.72 9.21 15.61
C LEU A 78 -7.70 10.23 16.12
N VAL A 79 -6.40 10.03 15.81
CA VAL A 79 -5.34 10.98 16.17
C VAL A 79 -5.59 12.38 15.58
N ILE A 80 -6.04 12.46 14.33
CA ILE A 80 -6.34 13.76 13.70
C ILE A 80 -7.55 14.43 14.36
N PHE A 81 -8.61 13.68 14.66
CA PHE A 81 -9.79 14.24 15.34
C PHE A 81 -9.46 14.72 16.76
N GLU A 82 -8.64 13.99 17.51
CA GLU A 82 -8.17 14.43 18.84
C GLU A 82 -7.35 15.72 18.74
N ARG A 83 -6.43 15.82 17.76
CA ARG A 83 -5.66 17.04 17.53
C ARG A 83 -6.54 18.24 17.16
N ILE A 84 -7.57 18.03 16.35
CA ILE A 84 -8.53 19.09 16.00
C ILE A 84 -9.32 19.54 17.24
N ALA A 85 -9.76 18.61 18.09
CA ALA A 85 -10.50 18.95 19.30
C ALA A 85 -9.65 19.75 20.30
N MET A 86 -8.35 19.46 20.40
CA MET A 86 -7.40 20.20 21.26
C MET A 86 -7.03 21.61 20.73
N LEU A 87 -7.41 21.95 19.49
CA LEU A 87 -7.18 23.27 18.89
C LEU A 87 -8.33 24.26 19.17
N GLN A 88 -9.41 23.82 19.82
CA GLN A 88 -10.51 24.68 20.31
C GLN A 88 -10.18 25.24 21.69
#